data_AF-A0A525CIZ8-F1
#
_entry.id   AF-A0A525CIZ8-F1
#
_cell.length_a   1.000
_cell.length_b   1.000
_cell.length_c   1.000
_cell.angle_alpha   90.00
_cell.angle_beta   90.00
_cell.angle_gamma   90.00
#
_symmetry.space_group_name_H-M   'P 1'
#
loop_
_entity.id
_entity.type
_entity.pdbx_description
1 polymer ?
#
loop_
_entity_poly.entity_id
_entity_poly.type
_entity_poly.pdbx_seq_one_letter_code
_entity_poly.pdbx_strand_id
1 'polypeptide(L)'
;MPTLLAILTTCLLVFLVPVRALAVMPPHVRSFTPENGGVVTDGIVTIVGYSLGFVDPEQEIVVLDVRSQEPVPFTVTMDCVWEGEGDAPGARQQRCTIEVFMDALVPGQEYELRFLDEVMKFTFKP
;
A
#
# COMPACT_ATOMS: atom_id res chain seq x y z
N MET A 1 47.24 39.59 -15.11
CA MET A 1 45.95 39.74 -14.40
C MET A 1 44.89 40.02 -15.45
N PRO A 2 44.21 38.98 -15.99
CA PRO A 2 42.93 38.55 -15.39
C PRO A 2 42.61 37.05 -15.61
N THR A 3 42.51 36.25 -14.55
CA THR A 3 42.08 34.83 -14.66
C THR A 3 41.27 34.44 -13.44
N LEU A 4 40.24 35.21 -13.08
CA LEU A 4 39.45 34.93 -11.89
C LEU A 4 37.94 35.24 -11.99
N LEU A 5 37.44 35.66 -13.16
CA LEU A 5 36.03 36.06 -13.29
C LEU A 5 35.11 35.03 -13.97
N ALA A 6 35.64 33.91 -14.47
CA ALA A 6 34.87 32.97 -15.28
C ALA A 6 34.40 31.69 -14.54
N ILE A 7 34.75 31.52 -13.27
CA ILE A 7 34.42 30.30 -12.50
C ILE A 7 33.17 30.49 -11.63
N LEU A 8 32.79 31.74 -11.32
CA LEU A 8 31.66 31.99 -10.41
C LEU A 8 30.27 31.87 -11.06
N THR A 9 30.17 31.81 -12.38
CA THR A 9 28.88 31.91 -13.09
C THR A 9 28.24 30.56 -13.44
N THR A 10 28.96 29.44 -13.26
CA THR A 10 28.44 28.11 -13.66
C THR A 10 27.82 27.32 -12.51
N CYS A 11 28.01 27.73 -11.25
CA CYS A 11 27.43 27.02 -10.09
C CYS A 11 26.04 27.53 -9.67
N LEU A 12 25.50 28.58 -10.30
CA LEU A 12 24.27 29.23 -9.84
C LEU A 12 22.97 28.77 -10.54
N LEU A 13 23.03 27.74 -11.40
CA LEU A 13 21.88 27.26 -12.17
C LEU A 13 21.46 25.82 -11.86
N VAL A 14 21.90 25.26 -10.72
CA VAL A 14 21.42 23.95 -10.24
C VAL A 14 20.34 24.08 -9.15
N PHE A 15 20.01 25.31 -8.71
CA PHE A 15 19.19 25.53 -7.51
C PHE A 15 17.72 25.96 -7.73
N LEU A 16 17.19 25.97 -8.96
CA LEU A 16 15.88 26.58 -9.21
C LEU A 16 14.92 25.73 -10.07
N VAL A 17 14.98 24.41 -9.96
CA VAL A 17 13.74 23.64 -10.12
C VAL A 17 13.19 23.45 -8.72
N PRO A 18 12.19 24.24 -8.26
CA PRO A 18 11.41 23.83 -7.11
C PRO A 18 10.69 22.56 -7.56
N VAL A 19 11.29 21.40 -7.29
CA VAL A 19 10.52 20.17 -7.20
C VAL A 19 9.58 20.46 -6.04
N ARG A 20 8.38 20.94 -6.36
CA ARG A 20 7.25 20.85 -5.44
C ARG A 20 7.05 19.34 -5.28
N ALA A 21 7.82 18.76 -4.36
CA ALA A 21 7.48 17.49 -3.76
C ALA A 21 6.16 17.76 -3.08
N LEU A 22 5.06 17.56 -3.82
CA LEU A 22 3.76 17.39 -3.24
C LEU A 22 3.98 16.26 -2.26
N ALA A 23 3.93 16.57 -0.96
CA ALA A 23 4.10 15.58 0.10
C ALA A 23 2.89 14.65 0.05
N VAL A 24 2.92 13.71 -0.90
CA VAL A 24 1.99 12.60 -0.96
C VAL A 24 2.43 11.66 0.15
N MET A 25 1.55 11.46 1.13
CA MET A 25 1.78 10.48 2.19
C MET A 25 2.10 9.13 1.54
N PRO A 26 3.15 8.41 1.99
CA PRO A 26 3.53 7.14 1.39
C PRO A 26 2.36 6.14 1.47
N PRO A 27 2.33 5.15 0.56
CA PRO A 27 1.37 4.06 0.63
C PRO A 27 1.43 3.40 2.00
N HIS A 28 0.29 3.22 2.65
CA HIS A 28 0.19 2.55 3.93
C HIS A 28 -1.19 1.95 4.13
N VAL A 29 -1.25 0.87 4.91
CA VAL A 29 -2.50 0.27 5.33
C VAL A 29 -3.04 1.04 6.53
N ARG A 30 -4.35 1.23 6.55
CA ARG A 30 -5.08 1.79 7.69
C ARG A 30 -5.73 0.69 8.52
N SER A 31 -6.34 -0.29 7.87
CA SER A 31 -7.06 -1.37 8.55
C SER A 31 -7.25 -2.59 7.66
N PHE A 32 -7.42 -3.74 8.33
CA PHE A 32 -7.88 -4.99 7.73
C PHE A 32 -9.30 -5.31 8.20
N THR A 33 -10.06 -6.05 7.39
CA THR A 33 -11.33 -6.66 7.79
C THR A 33 -11.34 -8.11 7.31
N PRO A 34 -11.46 -9.09 8.22
CA PRO A 34 -11.50 -8.92 9.67
C PRO A 34 -10.20 -8.30 10.22
N GLU A 35 -10.23 -7.86 11.48
CA GLU A 35 -9.02 -7.37 12.15
C GLU A 35 -8.01 -8.50 12.38
N ASN A 36 -6.77 -8.15 12.74
CA ASN A 36 -5.72 -9.13 13.00
C ASN A 36 -6.12 -10.12 14.12
N GLY A 37 -5.96 -11.42 13.86
CA GLY A 37 -6.44 -12.52 14.69
C GLY A 37 -7.93 -12.86 14.49
N GLY A 38 -8.60 -12.19 13.56
CA GLY A 38 -10.03 -12.37 13.30
C GLY A 38 -10.38 -13.60 12.48
N VAL A 39 -11.68 -13.77 12.24
CA VAL A 39 -12.23 -14.93 11.51
C VAL A 39 -12.74 -14.50 10.15
N VAL A 40 -12.25 -15.15 9.09
CA VAL A 40 -12.75 -14.99 7.72
C VAL A 40 -13.79 -16.09 7.45
N THR A 41 -14.95 -15.73 6.90
CA THR A 41 -16.07 -16.68 6.70
C THR A 41 -16.37 -16.94 5.23
N ASP A 42 -16.15 -15.97 4.36
CA ASP A 42 -16.46 -15.99 2.94
C ASP A 42 -15.21 -16.09 2.05
N GLY A 43 -14.03 -16.22 2.65
CA GLY A 43 -12.76 -16.23 1.94
C GLY A 43 -12.31 -14.84 1.49
N ILE A 44 -12.90 -13.77 2.03
CA ILE A 44 -12.57 -12.41 1.67
C ILE A 44 -11.85 -11.71 2.83
N VAL A 45 -10.71 -11.08 2.52
CA VAL A 45 -10.07 -10.10 3.41
C VAL A 45 -10.11 -8.75 2.72
N THR A 46 -10.62 -7.74 3.41
CA THR A 46 -10.62 -6.36 2.93
C THR A 46 -9.47 -5.58 3.57
N ILE A 47 -8.70 -4.88 2.75
CA ILE A 47 -7.65 -3.96 3.19
C ILE A 47 -8.09 -2.55 2.83
N VAL A 48 -8.04 -1.63 3.79
CA VAL A 48 -8.27 -0.21 3.55
C VAL A 48 -7.00 0.54 3.85
N GLY A 49 -6.58 1.43 2.96
CA GLY A 49 -5.39 2.26 3.15
C GLY A 49 -5.41 3.49 2.28
N TYR A 50 -4.29 4.20 2.25
CA TYR A 50 -4.13 5.41 1.44
C TYR A 50 -2.94 5.31 0.51
N SER A 51 -3.03 6.02 -0.62
CA SER A 51 -2.00 6.04 -1.68
C SER A 51 -1.66 4.63 -2.22
N LEU A 52 -2.57 3.66 -2.05
CA LEU A 52 -2.34 2.27 -2.51
C LEU A 52 -2.46 2.12 -4.03
N GLY A 53 -3.08 3.08 -4.72
CA GLY A 53 -3.17 3.08 -6.19
C GLY A 53 -1.81 3.25 -6.90
N PHE A 54 -0.73 3.52 -6.16
CA PHE A 54 0.64 3.53 -6.66
C PHE A 54 1.39 2.20 -6.45
N VAL A 55 0.71 1.20 -5.90
CA VAL A 55 1.23 -0.13 -5.58
C VAL A 55 0.48 -1.15 -6.44
N ASP A 56 1.19 -2.17 -6.92
CA ASP A 56 0.56 -3.32 -7.59
C ASP A 56 0.24 -4.40 -6.54
N PRO A 57 -1.03 -4.56 -6.13
CA PRO A 57 -1.38 -5.48 -5.05
C PRO A 57 -1.18 -6.95 -5.45
N GLU A 58 -1.16 -7.30 -6.75
CA GLU A 58 -0.89 -8.67 -7.19
C GLU A 58 0.57 -9.09 -6.95
N GLN A 59 1.49 -8.13 -6.88
CA GLN A 59 2.93 -8.38 -6.66
C GLN A 59 3.33 -8.23 -5.19
N GLU A 60 2.60 -7.41 -4.43
CA GLU A 60 2.97 -7.01 -3.08
C GLU A 60 2.18 -7.77 -1.99
N ILE A 61 1.00 -8.30 -2.31
CA ILE A 61 0.23 -9.13 -1.36
C ILE A 61 0.77 -10.56 -1.39
N VAL A 62 1.01 -11.11 -0.20
CA VAL A 62 1.34 -12.52 -0.02
C VAL A 62 0.42 -13.11 1.02
N VAL A 63 -0.25 -14.22 0.69
CA VAL A 63 -1.04 -15.00 1.64
C VAL A 63 -0.37 -16.34 1.86
N LEU A 64 -0.14 -16.72 3.12
CA LEU A 64 0.54 -17.95 3.52
C LEU A 64 -0.34 -18.77 4.47
N ASP A 65 -0.33 -20.09 4.31
CA ASP A 65 -0.75 -21.02 5.37
C ASP A 65 0.31 -21.00 6.48
N VAL A 66 -0.09 -20.69 7.72
CA VAL A 66 0.85 -20.54 8.84
C VAL A 66 1.56 -21.86 9.17
N ARG A 67 0.91 -23.01 8.98
CA ARG A 67 1.46 -24.32 9.31
C ARG A 67 2.42 -24.82 8.25
N SER A 68 2.05 -24.76 6.98
CA SER A 68 2.88 -25.28 5.88
C SER A 68 3.88 -24.25 5.36
N GLN A 69 3.64 -22.96 5.61
CA GLN A 69 4.34 -21.83 4.99
C GLN A 69 4.20 -21.79 3.46
N GLU A 70 3.22 -22.51 2.91
CA GLU A 70 2.95 -22.51 1.48
C GLU A 70 2.08 -21.30 1.10
N PRO A 71 2.33 -20.68 -0.08
CA PRO A 71 1.47 -19.64 -0.61
C PRO A 71 0.06 -20.14 -0.91
N VAL A 72 -0.94 -19.33 -0.56
CA VAL A 72 -2.34 -19.57 -0.90
C VAL A 72 -2.68 -18.77 -2.16
N PRO A 73 -3.23 -19.40 -3.21
CA PRO A 73 -3.72 -18.68 -4.38
C PRO A 73 -4.83 -17.69 -4.01
N PHE A 74 -4.78 -16.49 -4.56
CA PHE A 74 -5.79 -15.47 -4.37
C PHE A 74 -6.03 -14.68 -5.65
N THR A 75 -7.15 -13.96 -5.68
CA THR A 75 -7.38 -12.86 -6.63
C THR A 75 -7.63 -11.58 -5.85
N VAL A 76 -7.45 -10.45 -6.52
CA VAL A 76 -7.55 -9.14 -5.88
C VAL A 76 -8.33 -8.18 -6.76
N THR A 77 -9.18 -7.37 -6.14
CA THR A 77 -9.74 -6.17 -6.74
C THR A 77 -9.36 -4.95 -5.90
N MET A 78 -9.16 -3.81 -6.54
CA MET A 78 -8.87 -2.55 -5.87
C MET A 78 -9.76 -1.45 -6.41
N ASP A 79 -10.48 -0.77 -5.52
CA ASP A 79 -11.21 0.46 -5.80
C ASP A 79 -10.58 1.61 -5.03
N CYS A 80 -10.43 2.76 -5.68
CA CYS A 80 -9.79 3.93 -5.09
C CYS A 80 -10.62 5.18 -5.32
N VAL A 81 -10.87 5.91 -4.24
CA VAL A 81 -11.58 7.18 -4.25
C VAL A 81 -10.69 8.29 -3.73
N TRP A 82 -10.79 9.47 -4.34
CA TRP A 82 -10.14 10.67 -3.83
C TRP A 82 -11.03 11.29 -2.76
N GLU A 83 -10.60 11.23 -1.50
CA GLU A 83 -11.27 11.87 -0.36
C GLU A 83 -10.60 13.21 -0.02
N GLY A 84 -11.40 14.16 0.46
CA GLY A 84 -10.96 15.49 0.87
C GLY A 84 -11.38 16.64 -0.06
N GLU A 85 -11.68 17.78 0.56
CA GLU A 85 -11.93 19.06 -0.09
C GLU A 85 -10.67 19.90 0.06
N GLY A 86 -9.84 19.97 -0.99
CA GLY A 86 -8.48 20.46 -0.81
C GLY A 86 -7.98 21.38 -1.91
N ASP A 87 -7.69 22.63 -1.54
CA ASP A 87 -7.06 23.65 -2.37
C ASP A 87 -5.52 23.69 -2.20
N ALA A 88 -4.98 22.79 -1.35
CA ALA A 88 -3.56 22.71 -0.99
C ALA A 88 -2.97 21.31 -1.26
N PRO A 89 -1.65 21.20 -1.50
CA PRO A 89 -0.95 19.91 -1.58
C PRO A 89 -1.21 19.02 -0.36
N GLY A 90 -1.63 17.78 -0.59
CA GLY A 90 -1.91 16.79 0.46
C GLY A 90 -3.30 16.88 1.10
N ALA A 91 -4.10 17.90 0.74
CA ALA A 91 -5.47 18.05 1.24
C ALA A 91 -6.48 17.09 0.58
N ARG A 92 -6.09 16.46 -0.53
CA ARG A 92 -6.81 15.31 -1.12
C ARG A 92 -5.93 14.07 -0.99
N GLN A 93 -6.52 12.99 -0.50
CA GLN A 93 -5.85 11.71 -0.35
C GLN A 93 -6.60 10.63 -1.12
N GLN A 94 -5.86 9.73 -1.76
CA GLN A 94 -6.46 8.58 -2.42
C GLN A 94 -6.67 7.51 -1.36
N ARG A 95 -7.92 7.26 -0.97
CA ARG A 95 -8.28 6.11 -0.13
C ARG A 95 -8.61 4.94 -1.04
N CYS A 96 -8.02 3.79 -0.78
CA CYS A 96 -8.29 2.59 -1.54
C CYS A 96 -8.85 1.48 -0.64
N THR A 97 -9.70 0.67 -1.24
CA THR A 97 -10.23 -0.57 -0.68
C THR A 97 -9.78 -1.70 -1.60
N ILE A 98 -9.04 -2.64 -1.03
CA ILE A 98 -8.57 -3.86 -1.70
C ILE A 98 -9.36 -5.02 -1.13
N GLU A 99 -9.95 -5.84 -1.98
CA GLU A 99 -10.57 -7.10 -1.59
C GLU A 99 -9.69 -8.24 -2.10
N VAL A 100 -9.30 -9.13 -1.18
CA VAL A 100 -8.47 -10.30 -1.45
C VAL A 100 -9.34 -11.53 -1.31
N PHE A 101 -9.60 -12.20 -2.43
CA PHE A 101 -10.46 -13.38 -2.52
C PHE A 101 -9.61 -14.65 -2.54
N MET A 102 -9.90 -15.58 -1.64
CA MET A 102 -9.14 -16.82 -1.47
C MET A 102 -10.08 -18.03 -1.54
N ASP A 103 -9.97 -18.79 -2.62
CA ASP A 103 -10.92 -19.89 -2.91
C ASP A 103 -10.51 -21.23 -2.28
N ALA A 104 -9.27 -21.36 -1.81
CA ALA A 104 -8.66 -22.62 -1.38
C ALA A 104 -8.33 -22.67 0.13
N LEU A 105 -9.19 -22.10 0.97
CA LEU A 105 -9.01 -22.09 2.42
C LEU A 105 -9.56 -23.37 3.08
N VAL A 106 -8.81 -23.89 4.04
CA VAL A 106 -9.16 -25.07 4.84
C VAL A 106 -9.85 -24.62 6.12
N PRO A 107 -11.08 -25.10 6.43
CA PRO A 107 -11.78 -24.71 7.65
C PRO A 107 -10.98 -24.99 8.92
N GLY A 108 -10.90 -24.00 9.81
CA GLY A 108 -10.17 -24.03 11.08
C GLY A 108 -8.66 -23.76 10.96
N GLN A 109 -8.14 -23.57 9.75
CA GLN A 109 -6.72 -23.29 9.51
C GLN A 109 -6.40 -21.80 9.71
N GLU A 110 -5.18 -21.53 10.21
CA GLU A 110 -4.64 -20.18 10.35
C GLU A 110 -3.82 -19.77 9.13
N TYR A 111 -3.98 -18.51 8.75
CA TYR A 111 -3.36 -17.88 7.59
C TYR A 111 -2.73 -16.54 7.98
N GLU A 112 -1.75 -16.13 7.19
CA GLU A 112 -1.07 -14.85 7.31
C GLU A 112 -1.11 -14.11 5.98
N LEU A 113 -1.66 -12.91 5.98
CA LEU A 113 -1.62 -11.97 4.87
C LEU A 113 -0.56 -10.91 5.17
N ARG A 114 0.34 -10.69 4.23
CA ARG A 114 1.36 -9.64 4.25
C ARG A 114 1.09 -8.67 3.12
N PHE A 115 1.17 -7.37 3.42
CA PHE A 115 1.06 -6.33 2.42
C PHE A 115 1.82 -5.09 2.89
N LEU A 116 2.76 -4.59 2.07
CA LEU A 116 3.72 -3.56 2.47
C LEU A 116 4.50 -3.99 3.74
N ASP A 117 4.53 -3.15 4.76
CA ASP A 117 5.15 -3.39 6.07
C ASP A 117 4.19 -3.99 7.10
N GLU A 118 2.98 -4.36 6.69
CA GLU A 118 1.91 -4.80 7.58
C GLU A 118 1.64 -6.30 7.46
N VAL A 119 1.30 -6.92 8.59
CA VAL A 119 1.03 -8.36 8.69
C VAL A 119 -0.27 -8.58 9.46
N MET A 120 -1.17 -9.35 8.86
CA MET A 120 -2.47 -9.71 9.42
C MET A 120 -2.63 -11.23 9.44
N LYS A 121 -2.95 -11.78 10.60
CA LYS A 121 -3.27 -13.21 10.78
C LYS A 121 -4.78 -13.38 10.86
N PHE A 122 -5.29 -14.51 10.39
CA PHE A 122 -6.71 -14.83 10.49
C PHE A 122 -6.95 -16.33 10.48
N THR A 123 -8.12 -16.75 10.96
CA THR A 123 -8.60 -18.13 10.87
C THR A 123 -9.76 -18.22 9.89
N PHE A 124 -9.76 -19.21 9.01
CA PHE A 124 -10.91 -19.46 8.14
C PHE A 124 -11.98 -20.31 8.84
N LYS A 125 -13.23 -19.87 8.83
CA LYS A 125 -14.37 -20.61 9.38
C LYS A 125 -15.64 -20.29 8.57
N PRO A 126 -16.00 -21.11 7.57
CA PRO A 126 -17.19 -20.89 6.75
C PRO A 126 -18.51 -21.08 7.52
#